data_AF-A0A6C8GL77-F1
#
_entry.id   AF-A0A6C8GL77-F1
#
_cell.length_a   1.000
_cell.length_b   1.000
_cell.length_c   1.000
_cell.angle_alpha   90.00
_cell.angle_beta   90.00
_cell.angle_gamma   90.00
#
_symmetry.space_group_name_H-M   'P 1'
#
loop_
_entity.id
_entity.type
_entity.pdbx_description
1 polymer ?
#
loop_
_entity_poly.entity_id
_entity_poly.type
_entity_poly.pdbx_seq_one_letter_code
_entity_poly.pdbx_strand_id
1 'polypeptide(L)'
;LKRVLIPVGLSLSRLIYLQIFVHILHKQERFVAGLYSGHLLIPLYSQSALWISRLKAQIMPCRPETAIIQNLGLQETVNQASGALQKNQNGADIPGKDTFTKNIGACRAYSAWVDIGGDRQVWTTAQFISWLESQGAFNHPYWMCKGSWAYANNKVITDTGCGNICLAGAVVEVIGTRGAMTIRVTTPSTSSGGGITNAQFTYINHGDAYAPGWRRDYNTKNQQPAFALGQTGSTVGNDKAVGWNWNSGVYNANIGGASTLILHFNMNTGSCPAVQFRVNYRNGGIFYRSARDGYGFEADWSEFYTTTRKPSAGDVGAYTQAECNSRFITGIRLGGLSSVQTWKGPGWSDRSGYVVTGSVNGNRDELIDTTQARPIQYCINGTWYNAGSI
;
A
#
# COMPACT_ATOMS: atom_id res chain seq x y z
N LEU A 1 -5.90 -61.26 -45.57
CA LEU A 1 -4.78 -61.97 -44.93
C LEU A 1 -4.13 -60.99 -43.96
N LYS A 2 -4.06 -61.17 -42.64
CA LYS A 2 -3.57 -62.31 -41.84
C LYS A 2 -4.67 -62.84 -40.91
N ARG A 3 -4.88 -64.16 -40.88
CA ARG A 3 -5.75 -64.84 -39.92
C ARG A 3 -4.88 -65.31 -38.76
N VAL A 4 -5.16 -64.85 -37.54
CA VAL A 4 -4.59 -65.40 -36.32
C VAL A 4 -5.54 -66.51 -35.86
N LEU A 5 -5.04 -67.74 -35.84
CA LEU A 5 -5.76 -68.92 -35.34
C LEU A 5 -5.50 -68.99 -33.82
N ILE A 6 -6.52 -68.78 -32.99
CA ILE A 6 -6.42 -69.01 -31.55
C ILE A 6 -6.99 -70.42 -31.28
N PRO A 7 -6.21 -71.34 -30.68
CA PRO A 7 -6.69 -72.68 -30.34
C PRO A 7 -7.84 -72.60 -29.34
N VAL A 8 -8.90 -73.36 -29.59
CA VAL A 8 -10.08 -73.44 -28.70
C VAL A 8 -9.67 -74.14 -27.41
N GLY A 9 -9.32 -73.35 -26.41
CA GLY A 9 -9.13 -73.76 -25.02
C GLY A 9 -9.71 -72.68 -24.11
N LEU A 10 -10.82 -73.00 -23.44
CA LEU A 10 -11.46 -72.20 -22.39
C LEU A 10 -11.92 -70.77 -22.76
N SER A 11 -13.19 -70.72 -23.18
CA SER A 11 -14.19 -69.70 -22.85
C SER A 11 -14.31 -68.43 -23.73
N LEU A 12 -14.78 -68.64 -24.96
CA LEU A 12 -15.58 -67.63 -25.67
C LEU A 12 -16.77 -67.14 -24.82
N SER A 13 -17.28 -68.01 -23.93
CA SER A 13 -18.30 -67.70 -22.93
C SER A 13 -17.87 -66.65 -21.90
N ARG A 14 -16.59 -66.59 -21.49
CA ARG A 14 -16.11 -65.57 -20.55
C ARG A 14 -16.00 -64.20 -21.22
N LEU A 15 -15.61 -64.13 -22.48
CA LEU A 15 -15.51 -62.86 -23.21
C LEU A 15 -16.89 -62.24 -23.51
N ILE A 16 -17.88 -63.06 -23.90
CA ILE A 16 -19.25 -62.59 -24.15
C ILE A 16 -19.92 -62.14 -22.85
N TYR A 17 -19.72 -62.86 -21.74
CA TYR A 17 -20.20 -62.42 -20.42
C TYR A 17 -19.52 -61.13 -19.95
N LEU A 18 -18.21 -60.98 -20.17
CA LEU A 18 -17.48 -59.77 -19.81
C LEU A 18 -17.97 -58.56 -20.63
N GLN A 19 -18.24 -58.71 -21.93
CA GLN A 19 -18.79 -57.64 -22.77
C GLN A 19 -20.22 -57.23 -22.36
N ILE A 20 -21.08 -58.18 -22.04
CA ILE A 20 -22.45 -57.89 -21.57
C ILE A 20 -22.43 -57.23 -20.19
N PHE A 21 -21.59 -57.71 -19.27
CA PHE A 21 -21.47 -57.17 -17.93
C PHE A 21 -20.83 -55.77 -17.90
N VAL A 22 -19.84 -55.51 -18.75
CA VAL A 22 -19.22 -54.18 -18.92
C VAL A 22 -20.21 -53.19 -19.55
N HIS A 23 -21.10 -53.62 -20.46
CA HIS A 23 -22.12 -52.74 -21.03
C HIS A 23 -23.23 -52.37 -20.03
N ILE A 24 -23.56 -53.28 -19.11
CA ILE A 24 -24.58 -53.07 -18.07
C ILE A 24 -24.10 -52.11 -16.96
N LEU A 25 -22.81 -52.15 -16.58
CA LEU A 25 -22.27 -51.27 -15.54
C LEU A 25 -22.00 -49.83 -15.99
N HIS A 26 -21.81 -49.60 -17.30
CA HIS A 26 -21.41 -48.29 -17.83
C HIS A 26 -22.59 -47.37 -18.21
N LYS A 27 -23.82 -47.89 -18.25
CA LYS A 27 -25.05 -47.11 -18.42
C LYS A 27 -25.97 -47.36 -17.24
N GLN A 28 -26.14 -46.36 -16.37
CA GLN A 28 -27.15 -46.37 -15.31
C GLN A 28 -28.57 -46.36 -15.89
N GLU A 29 -29.03 -47.49 -16.44
CA GLU A 29 -30.45 -47.70 -16.74
C GLU A 29 -31.00 -48.73 -15.76
N ARG A 30 -32.03 -48.32 -14.99
CA ARG A 30 -32.74 -49.18 -14.04
C ARG A 30 -33.43 -50.31 -14.82
N PHE A 31 -32.82 -51.49 -14.86
CA PHE A 31 -33.50 -52.70 -15.32
C PHE A 31 -34.22 -53.37 -14.14
N VAL A 32 -35.56 -53.33 -14.16
CA VAL A 32 -36.39 -54.18 -13.30
C VAL A 32 -36.61 -55.50 -14.04
N ALA A 33 -35.81 -56.51 -13.71
CA ALA A 33 -36.09 -57.88 -14.14
C ALA A 33 -37.10 -58.50 -13.17
N GLY A 34 -38.38 -58.55 -13.56
CA GLY A 34 -39.40 -59.31 -12.82
C GLY A 34 -39.26 -60.81 -13.10
N LEU A 35 -39.14 -61.62 -12.05
CA LEU A 35 -39.18 -63.09 -12.14
C LEU A 35 -40.61 -63.58 -12.34
N TYR A 36 -40.83 -64.43 -13.34
CA TYR A 36 -41.97 -65.36 -13.38
C TYR A 36 -41.45 -66.76 -13.75
N SER A 37 -41.63 -67.71 -12.84
CA SER A 37 -41.37 -69.15 -13.01
C SER A 37 -40.09 -69.55 -13.75
N GLY A 38 -38.93 -69.01 -13.33
CA GLY A 38 -37.62 -69.61 -13.63
C GLY A 38 -37.07 -69.46 -15.05
N HIS A 39 -37.63 -68.59 -15.90
CA HIS A 39 -37.07 -68.29 -17.22
C HIS A 39 -36.79 -66.78 -17.40
N LEU A 40 -35.62 -66.46 -17.97
CA LEU A 40 -35.23 -65.09 -18.35
C LEU A 40 -35.81 -64.78 -19.74
N LEU A 41 -36.78 -63.86 -19.82
CA LEU A 41 -37.32 -63.35 -21.07
C LEU A 41 -36.50 -62.15 -21.56
N ILE A 42 -35.88 -62.28 -22.73
CA ILE A 42 -35.29 -61.15 -23.47
C ILE A 42 -36.21 -60.89 -24.66
N PRO A 43 -36.81 -59.69 -24.81
CA PRO A 43 -37.58 -59.38 -25.99
C PRO A 43 -36.62 -59.11 -27.15
N LEU A 44 -36.51 -60.08 -28.07
CA LEU A 44 -35.88 -59.88 -29.37
C LEU A 44 -36.92 -59.32 -30.33
N TYR A 45 -36.73 -58.07 -30.75
CA TYR A 45 -37.42 -57.55 -31.92
C TYR A 45 -36.94 -58.30 -33.17
N SER A 46 -37.92 -58.81 -33.92
CA SER A 46 -37.84 -59.41 -35.26
C SER A 46 -37.61 -60.93 -35.36
N GLN A 47 -38.37 -61.48 -36.30
CA GLN A 47 -38.68 -62.89 -36.50
C GLN A 47 -37.48 -63.67 -37.03
N SER A 48 -36.97 -64.63 -36.26
CA SER A 48 -36.17 -65.78 -36.73
C SER A 48 -36.00 -66.76 -35.58
N ALA A 49 -37.01 -67.62 -35.38
CA ALA A 49 -36.88 -68.78 -34.50
C ALA A 49 -35.96 -69.81 -35.15
N LEU A 50 -34.73 -69.97 -34.64
CA LEU A 50 -33.87 -71.10 -34.99
C LEU A 50 -33.00 -71.50 -33.79
N TRP A 51 -33.37 -72.62 -33.20
CA TRP A 51 -32.50 -73.66 -32.62
C TRP A 51 -31.31 -73.21 -31.76
N ILE A 52 -31.53 -73.13 -30.44
CA ILE A 52 -30.48 -73.34 -29.45
C ILE A 52 -30.76 -74.67 -28.74
N SER A 53 -30.41 -75.79 -29.39
CA SER A 53 -30.44 -77.13 -28.80
C SER A 53 -29.03 -77.69 -28.49
N ARG A 54 -27.99 -76.84 -28.44
CA ARG A 54 -26.61 -77.27 -28.12
C ARG A 54 -25.84 -76.32 -27.20
N LEU A 55 -26.45 -75.83 -26.13
CA LEU A 55 -25.68 -75.48 -24.93
C LEU A 55 -25.65 -76.72 -24.01
N LYS A 56 -24.66 -77.59 -24.21
CA LYS A 56 -24.17 -78.53 -23.18
C LYS A 56 -23.26 -77.83 -22.17
N ALA A 57 -23.40 -76.51 -21.99
CA ALA A 57 -22.81 -75.86 -20.84
C ALA A 57 -23.84 -75.98 -19.72
N GLN A 58 -23.45 -76.55 -18.58
CA GLN A 58 -24.23 -76.40 -17.35
C GLN A 58 -24.56 -74.93 -17.20
N ILE A 59 -25.84 -74.58 -17.33
CA ILE A 59 -26.34 -73.32 -16.81
C ILE A 59 -25.99 -73.40 -15.33
N MET A 60 -25.02 -72.58 -14.89
CA MET A 60 -24.64 -72.56 -13.48
C MET A 60 -25.95 -72.33 -12.71
N PRO A 61 -26.34 -73.23 -11.77
CA PRO A 61 -27.45 -72.93 -10.89
C PRO A 61 -27.15 -71.59 -10.24
N CYS A 62 -28.18 -70.80 -9.92
CA CYS A 62 -28.05 -69.62 -9.05
C CYS A 62 -27.19 -70.02 -7.85
N ARG A 63 -25.89 -69.72 -7.91
CA ARG A 63 -24.97 -70.01 -6.83
C ARG A 63 -24.93 -68.75 -5.96
N PRO A 64 -24.88 -68.89 -4.63
CA PRO A 64 -24.75 -67.74 -3.75
C PRO A 64 -23.54 -66.88 -4.17
N GLU A 65 -23.65 -65.57 -3.96
CA GLU A 65 -22.67 -64.54 -4.37
C GLU A 65 -21.21 -64.94 -4.06
N THR A 66 -21.00 -65.61 -2.93
CA THR A 66 -19.73 -66.18 -2.47
C THR A 66 -19.10 -67.19 -3.45
N ALA A 67 -19.89 -68.01 -4.14
CA ALA A 67 -19.38 -68.99 -5.09
C ALA A 67 -18.94 -68.35 -6.42
N ILE A 68 -19.52 -67.21 -6.81
CA ILE A 68 -19.11 -66.47 -8.01
C ILE A 68 -17.77 -65.77 -7.77
N ILE A 69 -17.62 -65.15 -6.58
CA ILE A 69 -16.37 -64.50 -6.15
C ILE A 69 -15.21 -65.49 -6.11
N GLN A 70 -15.43 -66.71 -5.58
CA GLN A 70 -14.42 -67.77 -5.54
C GLN A 70 -14.09 -68.34 -6.92
N ASN A 71 -15.10 -68.66 -7.75
CA ASN A 71 -14.90 -69.28 -9.06
C ASN A 71 -14.19 -68.38 -10.08
N LEU A 72 -14.31 -67.05 -9.92
CA LEU A 72 -13.66 -66.05 -10.78
C LEU A 72 -12.36 -65.50 -10.17
N GLY A 73 -11.98 -65.94 -8.96
CA GLY A 73 -10.77 -65.46 -8.27
C GLY A 73 -10.85 -63.99 -7.82
N LEU A 74 -12.06 -63.45 -7.62
CA LEU A 74 -12.29 -62.03 -7.32
C LEU A 74 -12.24 -61.69 -5.84
N GLN A 75 -11.88 -62.66 -4.98
CA GLN A 75 -11.88 -62.45 -3.53
C GLN A 75 -10.95 -61.30 -3.11
N GLU A 76 -9.77 -61.21 -3.70
CA GLU A 76 -8.82 -60.13 -3.42
C GLU A 76 -9.34 -58.77 -3.91
N THR A 77 -9.99 -58.73 -5.08
CA THR A 77 -10.63 -57.52 -5.62
C THR A 77 -11.75 -57.02 -4.70
N VAL A 78 -12.58 -57.92 -4.18
CA VAL A 78 -13.65 -57.57 -3.22
C VAL A 78 -13.05 -57.04 -1.92
N ASN A 79 -11.99 -57.68 -1.41
CA ASN A 79 -11.31 -57.22 -0.20
C ASN A 79 -10.67 -55.83 -0.38
N GLN A 80 -10.02 -55.57 -1.52
CA GLN A 80 -9.45 -54.27 -1.85
C GLN A 80 -10.54 -53.19 -2.04
N ALA A 81 -11.66 -53.53 -2.68
CA ALA A 81 -12.80 -52.64 -2.84
C ALA A 81 -13.47 -52.28 -1.50
N SER A 82 -13.52 -53.23 -0.57
CA SER A 82 -14.02 -53.00 0.80
C SER A 82 -13.11 -52.08 1.62
N GLY A 83 -11.81 -52.04 1.33
CA GLY A 83 -10.84 -51.14 1.98
C GLY A 83 -10.71 -49.76 1.32
N ALA A 84 -11.39 -49.53 0.19
CA ALA A 84 -11.34 -48.26 -0.51
C ALA A 84 -12.29 -47.23 0.11
N LEU A 85 -11.92 -45.94 -0.01
CA LEU A 85 -12.78 -44.83 0.41
C LEU A 85 -14.11 -44.85 -0.36
N GLN A 86 -15.21 -44.83 0.38
CA GLN A 86 -16.55 -44.89 -0.16
C GLN A 86 -17.04 -43.50 -0.52
N LYS A 87 -17.23 -43.23 -1.82
CA LYS A 87 -17.64 -41.91 -2.33
C LYS A 87 -18.90 -41.37 -1.66
N ASN A 88 -19.87 -42.24 -1.38
CA ASN A 88 -21.14 -41.86 -0.75
C ASN A 88 -21.01 -41.57 0.76
N GLN A 89 -19.85 -41.84 1.37
CA GLN A 89 -19.59 -41.55 2.79
C GLN A 89 -18.90 -40.21 3.01
N ASN A 90 -18.44 -39.53 1.95
CA ASN A 90 -17.79 -38.21 2.03
C ASN A 90 -16.69 -38.13 3.12
N GLY A 91 -15.90 -39.20 3.29
CA GLY A 91 -14.79 -39.26 4.25
C GLY A 91 -15.20 -39.62 5.68
N ALA A 92 -16.45 -40.03 5.94
CA ALA A 92 -16.87 -40.55 7.24
C ALA A 92 -16.07 -41.80 7.65
N ASP A 93 -15.73 -42.64 6.66
CA ASP A 93 -14.93 -43.87 6.72
C ASP A 93 -13.44 -43.66 7.02
N ILE A 94 -12.96 -42.41 7.12
CA ILE A 94 -11.58 -42.10 7.51
C ILE A 94 -11.46 -42.22 9.04
N PRO A 95 -10.71 -43.20 9.59
CA PRO A 95 -10.63 -43.43 11.03
C PRO A 95 -9.87 -42.32 11.77
N GLY A 96 -8.85 -41.73 11.14
CA GLY A 96 -8.04 -40.65 11.69
C GLY A 96 -8.03 -39.44 10.76
N LYS A 97 -9.09 -38.62 10.80
CA LYS A 97 -9.23 -37.45 9.92
C LYS A 97 -8.08 -36.45 10.07
N ASP A 98 -7.58 -36.26 11.29
CA ASP A 98 -6.42 -35.39 11.53
C ASP A 98 -5.15 -35.90 10.83
N THR A 99 -4.82 -37.17 11.04
CA THR A 99 -3.67 -37.82 10.40
C THR A 99 -3.82 -37.88 8.88
N PHE A 100 -5.04 -38.12 8.39
CA PHE A 100 -5.34 -38.09 6.97
C PHE A 100 -5.08 -36.71 6.37
N THR A 101 -5.64 -35.64 6.95
CA THR A 101 -5.40 -34.24 6.54
C THR A 101 -3.92 -33.89 6.52
N LYS A 102 -3.18 -34.31 7.55
CA LYS A 102 -1.72 -34.15 7.63
C LYS A 102 -1.01 -34.85 6.45
N ASN A 103 -1.33 -36.12 6.21
CA ASN A 103 -0.64 -36.95 5.22
C ASN A 103 -0.88 -36.47 3.79
N ILE A 104 -2.08 -35.96 3.49
CA ILE A 104 -2.40 -35.42 2.16
C ILE A 104 -1.97 -33.95 1.99
N GLY A 105 -1.45 -33.31 3.05
CA GLY A 105 -1.06 -31.90 3.03
C GLY A 105 -2.22 -30.92 2.89
N ALA A 106 -3.44 -31.33 3.27
CA ALA A 106 -4.60 -30.45 3.26
C ALA A 106 -4.55 -29.47 4.44
N CYS A 107 -5.16 -28.30 4.27
CA CYS A 107 -5.27 -27.32 5.34
C CYS A 107 -6.12 -27.86 6.49
N ARG A 108 -5.58 -27.87 7.71
CA ARG A 108 -6.36 -28.13 8.92
C ARG A 108 -7.03 -26.84 9.40
N ALA A 109 -8.33 -26.73 9.15
CA ALA A 109 -9.17 -25.71 9.77
C ALA A 109 -9.48 -26.10 11.24
N TYR A 110 -8.63 -25.66 12.16
CA TYR A 110 -8.68 -26.06 13.57
C TYR A 110 -9.95 -25.60 14.29
N SER A 111 -10.28 -24.32 14.16
CA SER A 111 -11.48 -23.73 14.73
C SER A 111 -11.85 -22.44 14.01
N ALA A 112 -13.15 -22.22 13.82
CA ALA A 112 -13.70 -20.96 13.36
C ALA A 112 -13.89 -19.93 14.49
N TRP A 113 -13.68 -20.34 15.75
CA TRP A 113 -13.89 -19.53 16.94
C TRP A 113 -13.06 -20.07 18.12
N VAL A 114 -11.84 -19.55 18.33
CA VAL A 114 -10.96 -19.95 19.43
C VAL A 114 -10.52 -18.73 20.25
N ASP A 115 -10.52 -18.85 21.58
CA ASP A 115 -9.95 -17.85 22.47
C ASP A 115 -8.42 -18.00 22.47
N ILE A 116 -7.73 -17.14 21.70
CA ILE A 116 -6.28 -17.25 21.50
C ILE A 116 -5.56 -16.68 22.73
N GLY A 117 -5.26 -17.58 23.67
CA GLY A 117 -4.56 -17.30 24.92
C GLY A 117 -5.46 -17.02 26.13
N GLY A 118 -6.78 -16.96 25.95
CA GLY A 118 -7.79 -17.00 27.03
C GLY A 118 -7.94 -15.71 27.85
N ASP A 119 -7.13 -14.69 27.62
CA ASP A 119 -7.21 -13.40 28.31
C ASP A 119 -6.63 -12.25 27.44
N ARG A 120 -6.68 -11.02 27.95
CA ARG A 120 -6.29 -9.78 27.24
C ARG A 120 -4.80 -9.38 27.38
N GLN A 121 -3.99 -10.18 28.04
CA GLN A 121 -2.58 -9.84 28.24
C GLN A 121 -1.80 -9.88 26.92
N VAL A 122 -0.58 -9.36 26.98
CA VAL A 122 0.32 -9.35 25.83
C VAL A 122 1.10 -10.65 25.71
N TRP A 123 1.48 -11.00 24.48
CA TRP A 123 2.42 -12.07 24.18
C TRP A 123 3.64 -11.54 23.44
N THR A 124 4.78 -12.15 23.70
CA THR A 124 5.92 -12.13 22.78
C THR A 124 5.66 -13.07 21.61
N THR A 125 6.39 -12.87 20.52
CA THR A 125 6.35 -13.75 19.34
C THR A 125 6.68 -15.19 19.74
N ALA A 126 7.65 -15.38 20.64
CA ALA A 126 8.00 -16.70 21.16
C ALA A 126 6.85 -17.37 21.92
N GLN A 127 6.12 -16.64 22.78
CA GLN A 127 4.96 -17.16 23.50
C GLN A 127 3.82 -17.54 22.54
N PHE A 128 3.58 -16.72 21.52
CA PHE A 128 2.58 -17.03 20.49
C PHE A 128 2.93 -18.31 19.71
N ILE A 129 4.20 -18.46 19.31
CA ILE A 129 4.68 -19.67 18.61
C ILE A 129 4.54 -20.90 19.52
N SER A 130 4.89 -20.80 20.80
CA SER A 130 4.70 -21.90 21.76
C SER A 130 3.22 -22.27 21.95
N TRP A 131 2.32 -21.28 21.92
CA TRP A 131 0.89 -21.56 21.93
C TRP A 131 0.46 -22.32 20.67
N LEU A 132 0.89 -21.89 19.47
CA LEU A 132 0.60 -22.58 18.20
C LEU A 132 1.09 -24.03 18.21
N GLU A 133 2.27 -24.28 18.77
CA GLU A 133 2.80 -25.64 18.95
C GLU A 133 1.93 -26.49 19.85
N SER A 134 1.43 -25.94 20.97
CA SER A 134 0.51 -26.66 21.85
C SER A 134 -0.83 -26.99 21.19
N GLN A 135 -1.25 -26.22 20.18
CA GLN A 135 -2.42 -26.52 19.36
C GLN A 135 -2.14 -27.53 18.21
N GLY A 136 -0.89 -27.99 18.09
CA GLY A 136 -0.45 -28.90 17.04
C GLY A 136 -0.33 -28.25 15.66
N ALA A 137 -0.19 -26.92 15.57
CA ALA A 137 -0.13 -26.21 14.30
C ALA A 137 1.05 -26.68 13.41
N PHE A 138 2.21 -26.93 14.02
CA PHE A 138 3.41 -27.41 13.32
C PHE A 138 3.40 -28.92 13.00
N ASN A 139 2.33 -29.65 13.39
CA ASN A 139 2.14 -31.05 13.03
C ASN A 139 1.46 -31.21 11.67
N HIS A 140 1.03 -30.11 11.04
CA HIS A 140 0.34 -30.08 9.76
C HIS A 140 1.13 -29.20 8.78
N PRO A 141 1.26 -29.58 7.49
CA PRO A 141 1.92 -28.72 6.49
C PRO A 141 1.26 -27.34 6.35
N TYR A 142 -0.05 -27.28 6.59
CA TYR A 142 -0.83 -26.04 6.66
C TYR A 142 -1.94 -26.19 7.71
N TRP A 143 -1.95 -25.27 8.67
CA TRP A 143 -2.92 -25.17 9.75
C TRP A 143 -3.51 -23.77 9.80
N MET A 144 -4.79 -23.63 10.13
CA MET A 144 -5.39 -22.33 10.37
C MET A 144 -6.39 -22.34 11.53
N CYS A 145 -6.59 -21.18 12.14
CA CYS A 145 -7.70 -20.93 13.04
C CYS A 145 -8.21 -19.49 12.90
N LYS A 146 -9.38 -19.23 13.48
CA LYS A 146 -9.92 -17.89 13.64
C LYS A 146 -10.16 -17.58 15.11
N GLY A 147 -9.55 -16.50 15.57
CA GLY A 147 -9.75 -15.97 16.92
C GLY A 147 -11.20 -15.56 17.15
N SER A 148 -11.70 -15.78 18.36
CA SER A 148 -13.02 -15.32 18.78
C SER A 148 -13.08 -13.78 18.78
N TRP A 149 -14.29 -13.21 18.72
CA TRP A 149 -14.47 -11.76 18.82
C TRP A 149 -14.34 -11.21 20.25
N ALA A 150 -14.12 -12.07 21.25
CA ALA A 150 -13.99 -11.67 22.64
C ALA A 150 -12.63 -11.00 22.88
N TYR A 151 -12.59 -9.68 22.78
CA TYR A 151 -11.38 -8.88 23.04
C TYR A 151 -10.73 -9.12 24.42
N ALA A 152 -11.52 -9.56 25.40
CA ALA A 152 -11.04 -9.88 26.74
C ALA A 152 -10.34 -11.25 26.82
N ASN A 153 -10.55 -12.13 25.84
CA ASN A 153 -10.10 -13.53 25.85
C ASN A 153 -8.99 -13.81 24.81
N ASN A 154 -8.55 -12.78 24.08
CA ASN A 154 -7.54 -12.92 23.05
C ASN A 154 -6.36 -11.98 23.31
N LYS A 155 -5.17 -12.54 23.14
CA LYS A 155 -3.90 -11.85 23.39
C LYS A 155 -3.58 -10.82 22.30
N VAL A 156 -2.61 -9.96 22.62
CA VAL A 156 -2.01 -9.02 21.66
C VAL A 156 -0.51 -9.29 21.58
N ILE A 157 0.03 -9.47 20.37
CA ILE A 157 1.48 -9.65 20.16
C ILE A 157 2.12 -8.27 19.99
N THR A 158 3.18 -7.96 20.75
CA THR A 158 3.71 -6.57 20.83
C THR A 158 5.18 -6.41 20.46
N ASP A 159 5.93 -7.48 20.29
CA ASP A 159 7.38 -7.46 19.99
C ASP A 159 7.69 -7.59 18.48
N THR A 160 6.71 -7.32 17.62
CA THR A 160 6.81 -7.60 16.18
C THR A 160 7.74 -6.65 15.41
N GLY A 161 8.01 -5.46 15.95
CA GLY A 161 8.75 -4.40 15.26
C GLY A 161 8.01 -3.74 14.09
N CYS A 162 6.84 -4.25 13.70
CA CYS A 162 6.02 -3.71 12.60
C CYS A 162 4.57 -3.41 13.01
N GLY A 163 4.31 -3.29 14.31
CA GLY A 163 3.02 -2.93 14.91
C GLY A 163 2.36 -4.09 15.66
N ASN A 164 1.55 -3.76 16.66
CA ASN A 164 0.90 -4.77 17.51
C ASN A 164 -0.13 -5.59 16.72
N ILE A 165 -0.24 -6.89 17.04
CA ILE A 165 -1.19 -7.81 16.41
C ILE A 165 -2.23 -8.21 17.44
N CYS A 166 -3.46 -7.69 17.34
CA CYS A 166 -4.58 -8.16 18.15
C CYS A 166 -5.15 -9.45 17.55
N LEU A 167 -5.25 -10.51 18.35
CA LEU A 167 -5.69 -11.84 17.87
C LEU A 167 -7.20 -12.03 17.91
N ALA A 168 -7.95 -11.13 18.55
CA ALA A 168 -9.41 -11.13 18.55
C ALA A 168 -9.93 -10.96 17.11
N GLY A 169 -10.77 -11.90 16.66
CA GLY A 169 -11.33 -11.92 15.30
C GLY A 169 -10.31 -12.17 14.18
N ALA A 170 -9.01 -12.28 14.49
CA ALA A 170 -7.96 -12.47 13.51
C ALA A 170 -7.99 -13.89 12.92
N VAL A 171 -7.57 -14.02 11.66
CA VAL A 171 -7.27 -15.33 11.07
C VAL A 171 -5.79 -15.58 11.24
N VAL A 172 -5.43 -16.75 11.77
CA VAL A 172 -4.04 -17.20 11.92
C VAL A 172 -3.83 -18.39 11.02
N GLU A 173 -2.80 -18.33 10.19
CA GLU A 173 -2.37 -19.37 9.29
C GLU A 173 -0.93 -19.75 9.60
N VAL A 174 -0.64 -21.03 9.71
CA VAL A 174 0.69 -21.58 9.99
C VAL A 174 1.02 -22.55 8.86
N ILE A 175 2.12 -22.28 8.17
CA ILE A 175 2.58 -23.05 7.02
C ILE A 175 4.00 -23.53 7.31
N GLY A 176 4.26 -24.81 7.08
CA GLY A 176 5.55 -25.44 7.34
C GLY A 176 5.66 -26.07 8.73
N THR A 177 6.87 -26.17 9.25
CA THR A 177 7.20 -26.90 10.49
C THR A 177 7.88 -25.98 11.51
N ARG A 178 8.09 -26.45 12.75
CA ARG A 178 8.71 -25.63 13.81
C ARG A 178 10.10 -25.07 13.44
N GLY A 179 10.88 -25.80 12.63
CA GLY A 179 12.20 -25.34 12.17
C GLY A 179 12.19 -24.49 10.90
N ALA A 180 11.08 -24.48 10.16
CA ALA A 180 10.90 -23.73 8.92
C ALA A 180 9.42 -23.33 8.80
N MET A 181 9.06 -22.19 9.39
CA MET A 181 7.67 -21.74 9.51
C MET A 181 7.44 -20.42 8.78
N THR A 182 6.23 -20.31 8.24
CA THR A 182 5.61 -19.04 7.88
C THR A 182 4.31 -18.91 8.67
N ILE A 183 4.14 -17.83 9.43
CA ILE A 183 2.89 -17.53 10.13
C ILE A 183 2.29 -16.28 9.50
N ARG A 184 1.04 -16.37 9.04
CA ARG A 184 0.28 -15.20 8.57
C ARG A 184 -0.84 -14.90 9.55
N VAL A 185 -0.98 -13.63 9.90
CA VAL A 185 -2.08 -13.14 10.73
C VAL A 185 -2.80 -12.03 10.00
N THR A 186 -4.07 -12.25 9.68
CA THR A 186 -4.95 -11.25 9.08
C THR A 186 -5.83 -10.64 10.15
N THR A 187 -5.63 -9.36 10.43
CA THR A 187 -6.35 -8.62 11.48
C THR A 187 -7.69 -8.07 10.97
N PRO A 188 -8.71 -8.00 11.84
CA PRO A 188 -10.02 -7.48 11.45
C PRO A 188 -10.06 -5.97 11.26
N SER A 189 -11.22 -5.42 10.88
CA SER A 189 -11.43 -3.99 10.64
C SER A 189 -11.49 -3.15 11.92
N THR A 190 -11.64 -3.78 13.08
CA THR A 190 -11.66 -3.17 14.41
C THR A 190 -10.72 -3.92 15.34
N SER A 191 -10.20 -3.25 16.37
CA SER A 191 -9.22 -3.80 17.30
C SER A 191 -9.32 -3.07 18.62
N SER A 192 -8.77 -3.67 19.66
CA SER A 192 -8.58 -3.03 20.96
C SER A 192 -7.20 -3.39 21.51
N GLY A 193 -6.64 -2.55 22.40
CA GLY A 193 -5.28 -2.76 22.92
C GLY A 193 -4.16 -2.36 21.94
N GLY A 194 -4.45 -1.44 21.01
CA GLY A 194 -3.45 -0.85 20.11
C GLY A 194 -3.04 -1.73 18.93
N GLY A 195 -3.72 -2.86 18.68
CA GLY A 195 -3.46 -3.70 17.51
C GLY A 195 -3.83 -2.99 16.20
N ILE A 196 -2.97 -3.12 15.18
CA ILE A 196 -3.23 -2.57 13.84
C ILE A 196 -4.40 -3.35 13.21
N THR A 197 -5.37 -2.63 12.64
CA THR A 197 -6.51 -3.21 11.94
C THR A 197 -6.26 -3.28 10.44
N ASN A 198 -7.05 -4.10 9.73
CA ASN A 198 -7.02 -4.22 8.27
C ASN A 198 -5.63 -4.54 7.70
N ALA A 199 -4.82 -5.28 8.46
CA ALA A 199 -3.42 -5.57 8.12
C ALA A 199 -3.17 -7.08 8.07
N GLN A 200 -2.29 -7.49 7.16
CA GLN A 200 -1.70 -8.81 7.16
C GLN A 200 -0.28 -8.73 7.70
N PHE A 201 0.02 -9.58 8.67
CA PHE A 201 1.34 -9.75 9.25
C PHE A 201 1.90 -11.10 8.83
N THR A 202 3.12 -11.13 8.32
CA THR A 202 3.80 -12.37 7.94
C THR A 202 5.08 -12.52 8.75
N TYR A 203 5.15 -13.55 9.57
CA TYR A 203 6.38 -14.00 10.23
C TYR A 203 7.04 -15.09 9.40
N ILE A 204 8.34 -14.96 9.16
CA ILE A 204 9.13 -15.98 8.46
C ILE A 204 10.28 -16.38 9.36
N ASN A 205 10.48 -17.69 9.54
CA ASN A 205 11.61 -18.24 10.30
C ASN A 205 12.12 -19.53 9.63
N HIS A 206 13.41 -19.57 9.32
CA HIS A 206 14.15 -20.74 8.79
C HIS A 206 15.36 -21.12 9.68
N GLY A 207 15.29 -20.79 10.97
CA GLY A 207 16.38 -20.86 11.92
C GLY A 207 16.98 -19.49 12.24
N ASP A 208 17.61 -19.37 13.41
CA ASP A 208 18.10 -18.08 13.95
C ASP A 208 19.12 -17.39 13.03
N ALA A 209 19.88 -18.17 12.25
CA ALA A 209 20.85 -17.66 11.28
C ALA A 209 20.22 -16.96 10.06
N TYR A 210 18.89 -17.08 9.87
CA TYR A 210 18.17 -16.58 8.69
C TYR A 210 17.32 -15.34 8.98
N ALA A 211 17.69 -14.57 10.01
CA ALA A 211 17.05 -13.31 10.40
C ALA A 211 15.51 -13.42 10.49
N PRO A 212 14.99 -14.27 11.40
CA PRO A 212 13.56 -14.45 11.55
C PRO A 212 12.89 -13.14 11.98
N GLY A 213 11.70 -12.86 11.47
CA GLY A 213 11.05 -11.59 11.76
C GLY A 213 9.68 -11.41 11.14
N TRP A 214 8.93 -10.47 11.71
CA TRP A 214 7.63 -10.04 11.21
C TRP A 214 7.76 -8.99 10.11
N ARG A 215 6.84 -9.05 9.17
CA ARG A 215 6.59 -8.02 8.15
C ARG A 215 5.11 -7.68 8.19
N ARG A 216 4.77 -6.42 7.97
CA ARG A 216 3.38 -5.98 7.84
C ARG A 216 3.16 -5.49 6.41
N ASP A 217 2.18 -6.07 5.74
CA ASP A 217 1.84 -5.72 4.36
C ASP A 217 0.94 -4.48 4.34
N TYR A 218 1.24 -3.54 3.45
CA TYR A 218 0.39 -2.38 3.19
C TYR A 218 -0.67 -2.70 2.14
N ASN A 219 -1.87 -2.13 2.30
CA ASN A 219 -3.00 -2.31 1.41
C ASN A 219 -3.87 -1.03 1.39
N THR A 220 -5.03 -1.10 0.74
CA THR A 220 -5.93 0.07 0.57
C THR A 220 -6.48 0.63 1.89
N LYS A 221 -6.41 -0.13 3.00
CA LYS A 221 -6.83 0.28 4.35
C LYS A 221 -5.66 0.44 5.32
N ASN A 222 -4.66 -0.44 5.29
CA ASN A 222 -3.38 -0.27 6.00
C ASN A 222 -2.37 0.42 5.07
N GLN A 223 -2.41 1.74 5.00
CA GLN A 223 -1.58 2.51 4.06
C GLN A 223 -0.16 2.71 4.59
N GLN A 224 0.79 2.84 3.66
CA GLN A 224 2.16 3.21 4.01
C GLN A 224 2.21 4.68 4.44
N PRO A 225 3.04 5.06 5.44
CA PRO A 225 3.20 6.46 5.80
C PRO A 225 3.67 7.30 4.61
N ALA A 226 3.09 8.49 4.45
CA ALA A 226 3.20 9.36 3.27
C ALA A 226 4.63 9.57 2.73
N PHE A 227 5.63 9.63 3.61
CA PHE A 227 7.01 9.98 3.25
C PHE A 227 8.02 8.84 3.42
N ALA A 228 7.57 7.61 3.73
CA ALA A 228 8.46 6.51 4.09
C ALA A 228 9.26 5.89 2.92
N LEU A 229 8.95 6.25 1.67
CA LEU A 229 9.53 5.64 0.46
C LEU A 229 10.40 6.59 -0.40
N GLY A 230 10.56 7.85 0.00
CA GLY A 230 11.09 8.87 -0.92
C GLY A 230 10.02 9.30 -1.93
N GLN A 231 10.29 9.17 -3.24
CA GLN A 231 9.35 9.59 -4.28
C GLN A 231 8.04 8.79 -4.25
N THR A 232 6.92 9.49 -4.25
CA THR A 232 5.56 8.98 -4.38
C THR A 232 5.16 8.93 -5.86
N GLY A 233 4.89 7.72 -6.35
CA GLY A 233 4.48 7.49 -7.74
C GLY A 233 5.57 7.83 -8.77
N SER A 234 5.17 7.91 -10.05
CA SER A 234 6.04 8.32 -11.15
C SER A 234 6.13 9.85 -11.27
N THR A 235 7.14 10.35 -11.99
CA THR A 235 7.28 11.79 -12.28
C THR A 235 6.04 12.32 -13.00
N VAL A 236 5.49 13.42 -12.51
CA VAL A 236 4.31 14.08 -13.09
C VAL A 236 4.71 15.09 -14.18
N GLY A 237 3.81 15.34 -15.13
CA GLY A 237 4.12 16.10 -16.36
C GLY A 237 4.39 17.59 -16.16
N ASN A 238 3.87 18.19 -15.09
CA ASN A 238 4.14 19.58 -14.70
C ASN A 238 3.99 19.80 -13.19
N ASP A 239 4.44 20.95 -12.69
CA ASP A 239 4.37 21.33 -11.27
C ASP A 239 2.94 21.52 -10.75
N LYS A 240 1.93 21.63 -11.62
CA LYS A 240 0.52 21.72 -11.25
C LYS A 240 -0.22 20.39 -11.29
N ALA A 241 0.42 19.32 -11.76
CA ALA A 241 -0.23 18.03 -12.02
C ALA A 241 -0.53 17.20 -10.75
N VAL A 242 0.13 17.47 -9.63
CA VAL A 242 -0.21 16.84 -8.35
C VAL A 242 -1.53 17.43 -7.84
N GLY A 243 -2.60 16.64 -7.89
CA GLY A 243 -3.93 17.05 -7.45
C GLY A 243 -3.99 17.33 -5.94
N TRP A 244 -4.91 18.21 -5.53
CA TRP A 244 -5.06 18.60 -4.13
C TRP A 244 -5.60 17.47 -3.24
N ASN A 245 -6.32 16.52 -3.84
CA ASN A 245 -6.98 15.38 -3.19
C ASN A 245 -6.17 14.09 -3.31
N TRP A 246 -4.91 14.16 -3.74
CA TRP A 246 -4.02 12.99 -3.82
C TRP A 246 -3.51 12.62 -2.43
N ASN A 247 -2.99 11.39 -2.27
CA ASN A 247 -2.38 11.00 -1.01
C ASN A 247 -1.19 11.92 -0.70
N SER A 248 -0.98 12.22 0.58
CA SER A 248 0.23 12.92 1.02
C SER A 248 1.48 12.18 0.53
N GLY A 249 2.53 12.92 0.15
CA GLY A 249 3.76 12.33 -0.38
C GLY A 249 4.77 13.33 -0.96
N VAL A 250 5.91 12.80 -1.42
CA VAL A 250 6.93 13.58 -2.16
C VAL A 250 6.81 13.28 -3.64
N TYR A 251 6.39 14.23 -4.45
CA TYR A 251 6.25 14.04 -5.89
C TYR A 251 7.41 14.70 -6.64
N ASN A 252 7.78 14.12 -7.77
CA ASN A 252 8.74 14.71 -8.71
C ASN A 252 7.95 15.28 -9.90
N ALA A 253 8.12 16.56 -10.22
CA ALA A 253 7.38 17.23 -11.29
C ALA A 253 8.33 17.83 -12.33
N ASN A 254 8.06 17.61 -13.61
CA ASN A 254 8.84 18.19 -14.71
C ASN A 254 8.48 19.68 -14.88
N ILE A 255 9.46 20.56 -15.11
CA ILE A 255 9.21 22.01 -15.33
C ILE A 255 9.93 22.53 -16.58
N GLY A 256 10.13 21.68 -17.58
CA GLY A 256 10.76 22.05 -18.85
C GLY A 256 12.29 22.09 -18.74
N GLY A 257 12.93 20.98 -19.11
CA GLY A 257 14.39 20.84 -19.04
C GLY A 257 14.97 20.57 -17.64
N ALA A 258 14.13 20.64 -16.59
CA ALA A 258 14.49 20.31 -15.22
C ALA A 258 13.29 19.68 -14.49
N SER A 259 13.51 19.22 -13.25
CA SER A 259 12.43 18.80 -12.35
C SER A 259 12.47 19.55 -11.02
N THR A 260 11.34 19.55 -10.34
CA THR A 260 11.14 20.14 -9.02
C THR A 260 10.54 19.11 -8.08
N LEU A 261 10.87 19.25 -6.80
CA LEU A 261 10.25 18.47 -5.74
C LEU A 261 8.94 19.15 -5.32
N ILE A 262 7.87 18.37 -5.18
CA ILE A 262 6.59 18.80 -4.62
C ILE A 262 6.34 18.03 -3.32
N LEU A 263 6.36 18.71 -2.19
CA LEU A 263 5.84 18.16 -0.93
C LEU A 263 4.33 18.39 -0.92
N HIS A 264 3.55 17.32 -0.90
CA HIS A 264 2.10 17.42 -0.82
C HIS A 264 1.63 16.87 0.52
N PHE A 265 0.98 17.73 1.30
CA PHE A 265 0.30 17.37 2.53
C PHE A 265 -1.20 17.47 2.27
N ASN A 266 -1.90 16.38 2.53
CA ASN A 266 -3.35 16.27 2.39
C ASN A 266 -3.91 15.46 3.57
N MET A 267 -4.79 16.09 4.34
CA MET A 267 -5.54 15.46 5.44
C MET A 267 -7.01 15.18 5.07
N ASN A 268 -7.44 15.50 3.85
CA ASN A 268 -8.78 15.25 3.29
C ASN A 268 -9.94 15.77 4.15
N THR A 269 -9.72 16.81 4.94
CA THR A 269 -10.74 17.37 5.83
C THR A 269 -10.45 18.83 6.18
N GLY A 270 -11.48 19.55 6.63
CA GLY A 270 -11.39 20.96 7.00
C GLY A 270 -11.31 21.92 5.81
N SER A 271 -11.32 23.22 6.11
CA SER A 271 -11.36 24.26 5.08
C SER A 271 -10.05 24.46 4.32
N CYS A 272 -8.95 23.95 4.86
CA CYS A 272 -7.68 23.85 4.16
C CYS A 272 -7.24 22.38 4.18
N PRO A 273 -7.80 21.52 3.32
CA PRO A 273 -7.53 20.08 3.38
C PRO A 273 -6.12 19.72 2.93
N ALA A 274 -5.49 20.58 2.13
CA ALA A 274 -4.19 20.31 1.55
C ALA A 274 -3.33 21.57 1.36
N VAL A 275 -2.03 21.37 1.48
CA VAL A 275 -0.99 22.34 1.13
C VAL A 275 0.07 21.65 0.29
N GLN A 276 0.63 22.39 -0.66
CA GLN A 276 1.81 21.95 -1.39
C GLN A 276 2.95 22.93 -1.22
N PHE A 277 4.17 22.39 -1.18
CA PHE A 277 5.40 23.15 -1.34
C PHE A 277 6.13 22.69 -2.61
N ARG A 278 6.44 23.63 -3.52
CA ARG A 278 7.32 23.40 -4.67
C ARG A 278 8.72 23.89 -4.35
N VAL A 279 9.69 23.00 -4.39
CA VAL A 279 11.09 23.29 -4.05
C VAL A 279 11.97 23.07 -5.27
N ASN A 280 12.53 24.17 -5.77
CA ASN A 280 13.43 24.14 -6.92
C ASN A 280 14.85 23.72 -6.50
N TYR A 281 15.56 23.04 -7.40
CA TYR A 281 16.96 22.66 -7.20
C TYR A 281 17.87 23.88 -6.95
N ARG A 282 19.04 23.67 -6.33
CA ARG A 282 20.05 24.71 -6.02
C ARG A 282 19.50 25.91 -5.22
N ASN A 283 18.53 25.68 -4.34
CA ASN A 283 17.85 26.74 -3.59
C ASN A 283 17.20 27.79 -4.51
N GLY A 284 16.70 27.35 -5.68
CA GLY A 284 16.08 28.21 -6.71
C GLY A 284 14.68 28.73 -6.37
N GLY A 285 14.32 28.75 -5.09
CA GLY A 285 13.01 29.18 -4.59
C GLY A 285 12.19 28.04 -3.95
N ILE A 286 11.44 28.40 -2.93
CA ILE A 286 10.40 27.57 -2.30
C ILE A 286 9.09 28.30 -2.53
N PHE A 287 8.08 27.59 -3.02
CA PHE A 287 6.77 28.15 -3.28
C PHE A 287 5.72 27.33 -2.54
N TYR A 288 4.59 27.95 -2.17
CA TYR A 288 3.44 27.23 -1.62
C TYR A 288 2.14 27.57 -2.33
N ARG A 289 1.17 26.68 -2.17
CA ARG A 289 -0.24 26.92 -2.45
C ARG A 289 -1.09 26.04 -1.55
N SER A 290 -2.30 26.48 -1.25
CA SER A 290 -3.24 25.76 -0.38
C SER A 290 -4.55 25.50 -1.11
N ALA A 291 -5.20 24.39 -0.78
CA ALA A 291 -6.53 24.06 -1.27
C ALA A 291 -7.61 24.62 -0.34
N ARG A 292 -8.80 24.89 -0.88
CA ARG A 292 -9.99 25.28 -0.10
C ARG A 292 -11.08 24.21 -0.17
N ASP A 293 -11.59 23.82 1.00
CA ASP A 293 -12.74 22.92 1.19
C ASP A 293 -12.74 21.74 0.18
N GLY A 294 -13.79 21.58 -0.64
CA GLY A 294 -13.85 20.61 -1.74
C GLY A 294 -13.49 21.17 -3.12
N TYR A 295 -13.08 22.45 -3.21
CA TYR A 295 -12.82 23.14 -4.47
C TYR A 295 -11.41 22.87 -5.02
N GLY A 296 -10.41 22.80 -4.15
CA GLY A 296 -9.01 22.59 -4.53
C GLY A 296 -8.16 23.87 -4.53
N PHE A 297 -7.10 23.91 -5.33
CA PHE A 297 -6.18 25.06 -5.40
C PHE A 297 -6.82 26.23 -6.16
N GLU A 298 -7.17 27.30 -5.45
CA GLU A 298 -7.77 28.50 -6.05
C GLU A 298 -6.73 29.54 -6.47
N ALA A 299 -5.58 29.55 -5.81
CA ALA A 299 -4.45 30.40 -6.11
C ALA A 299 -3.30 29.59 -6.72
N ASP A 300 -2.52 30.26 -7.57
CA ASP A 300 -1.27 29.70 -8.08
C ASP A 300 -0.16 29.72 -7.00
N TRP A 301 1.02 29.26 -7.36
CA TRP A 301 2.20 29.27 -6.50
C TRP A 301 2.56 30.67 -6.01
N SER A 302 2.78 30.79 -4.69
CA SER A 302 3.34 31.98 -4.04
C SER A 302 4.73 31.68 -3.51
N GLU A 303 5.71 32.55 -3.73
CA GLU A 303 7.11 32.35 -3.33
C GLU A 303 7.35 32.72 -1.86
N PHE A 304 8.15 31.92 -1.15
CA PHE A 304 8.77 32.34 0.10
C PHE A 304 10.03 33.16 -0.18
N TYR A 305 10.03 34.42 0.24
CA TYR A 305 11.23 35.23 0.20
C TYR A 305 12.23 34.81 1.30
N THR A 306 13.51 34.88 0.95
CA THR A 306 14.64 34.53 1.83
C THR A 306 15.74 35.57 1.73
N THR A 307 16.78 35.47 2.56
CA THR A 307 17.92 36.41 2.51
C THR A 307 18.67 36.38 1.17
N THR A 308 18.68 35.23 0.48
CA THR A 308 19.28 35.05 -0.86
C THR A 308 18.28 35.29 -1.99
N ARG A 309 16.98 35.36 -1.70
CA ARG A 309 15.89 35.65 -2.64
C ARG A 309 14.94 36.66 -2.02
N LYS A 310 15.39 37.91 -1.92
CA LYS A 310 14.62 39.00 -1.33
C LYS A 310 13.52 39.45 -2.30
N PRO A 311 12.40 40.00 -1.80
CA PRO A 311 11.45 40.68 -2.67
C PRO A 311 12.12 41.85 -3.39
N SER A 312 11.69 42.12 -4.61
CA SER A 312 11.97 43.37 -5.31
C SER A 312 11.17 44.53 -4.69
N ALA A 313 11.54 45.77 -5.02
CA ALA A 313 10.79 46.94 -4.59
C ALA A 313 9.34 46.89 -5.09
N GLY A 314 9.12 46.39 -6.32
CA GLY A 314 7.78 46.19 -6.89
C GLY A 314 6.94 45.19 -6.10
N ASP A 315 7.55 44.09 -5.62
CA ASP A 315 6.84 43.06 -4.84
C ASP A 315 6.26 43.58 -3.53
N VAL A 316 6.83 44.66 -2.98
CA VAL A 316 6.40 45.27 -1.71
C VAL A 316 5.83 46.67 -1.86
N GLY A 317 5.62 47.15 -3.09
CA GLY A 317 5.13 48.50 -3.36
C GLY A 317 6.09 49.63 -2.91
N ALA A 318 7.38 49.34 -2.84
CA ALA A 318 8.42 50.33 -2.53
C ALA A 318 8.99 50.96 -3.80
N TYR A 319 9.55 52.17 -3.67
CA TYR A 319 10.35 52.78 -4.72
C TYR A 319 11.73 52.12 -4.80
N THR A 320 12.22 51.92 -6.02
CA THR A 320 13.62 51.58 -6.27
C THR A 320 14.54 52.72 -5.86
N GLN A 321 15.82 52.42 -5.65
CA GLN A 321 16.82 53.45 -5.37
C GLN A 321 16.87 54.52 -6.47
N ALA A 322 16.72 54.15 -7.74
CA ALA A 322 16.70 55.09 -8.86
C ALA A 322 15.48 56.04 -8.79
N GLU A 323 14.30 55.52 -8.45
CA GLU A 323 13.11 56.34 -8.25
C GLU A 323 13.27 57.28 -7.06
N CYS A 324 13.81 56.81 -5.93
CA CYS A 324 14.09 57.67 -4.79
C CYS A 324 15.07 58.79 -5.15
N ASN A 325 16.16 58.46 -5.85
CA ASN A 325 17.19 59.42 -6.25
C ASN A 325 16.65 60.52 -7.17
N SER A 326 15.71 60.17 -8.05
CA SER A 326 15.10 61.13 -8.99
C SER A 326 13.98 61.97 -8.39
N ARG A 327 13.30 61.46 -7.35
CA ARG A 327 12.11 62.12 -6.77
C ARG A 327 12.40 62.97 -5.53
N PHE A 328 13.44 62.64 -4.77
CA PHE A 328 13.67 63.23 -3.45
C PHE A 328 15.04 63.90 -3.33
N ILE A 329 15.12 64.87 -2.40
CA ILE A 329 16.40 65.42 -1.97
C ILE A 329 17.15 64.34 -1.20
N THR A 330 18.35 64.00 -1.66
CA THR A 330 19.20 62.95 -1.08
C THR A 330 20.31 63.50 -0.19
N GLY A 331 20.49 64.82 -0.15
CA GLY A 331 21.46 65.49 0.71
C GLY A 331 21.27 67.01 0.72
N ILE A 332 21.68 67.65 1.81
CA ILE A 332 21.69 69.11 1.99
C ILE A 332 23.05 69.51 2.55
N ARG A 333 23.64 70.60 2.06
CA ARG A 333 24.93 71.13 2.54
C ARG A 333 25.02 72.64 2.41
N LEU A 334 26.02 73.24 3.06
CA LEU A 334 26.50 74.58 2.73
C LEU A 334 27.60 74.48 1.67
N GLY A 335 27.50 75.28 0.61
CA GLY A 335 28.47 75.31 -0.49
C GLY A 335 29.73 76.11 -0.17
N GLY A 336 30.43 76.53 -1.23
CA GLY A 336 31.66 77.31 -1.13
C GLY A 336 31.48 78.62 -0.37
N LEU A 337 32.51 78.99 0.40
CA LEU A 337 32.57 80.26 1.13
C LEU A 337 32.66 81.43 0.16
N SER A 338 31.89 82.47 0.41
CA SER A 338 32.01 83.78 -0.23
C SER A 338 32.18 84.83 0.85
N SER A 339 33.03 85.82 0.60
CA SER A 339 33.36 86.87 1.55
C SER A 339 33.23 88.23 0.87
N VAL A 340 32.65 89.22 1.56
CA VAL A 340 32.54 90.59 1.09
C VAL A 340 32.91 91.55 2.21
N GLN A 341 33.67 92.60 1.87
CA GLN A 341 34.02 93.66 2.82
C GLN A 341 32.78 94.47 3.20
N THR A 342 32.58 94.64 4.51
CA THR A 342 31.41 95.28 5.10
C THR A 342 31.74 96.68 5.59
N TRP A 343 32.86 96.87 6.30
CA TRP A 343 33.29 98.20 6.71
C TRP A 343 33.87 99.02 5.55
N LYS A 344 33.28 100.19 5.27
CA LYS A 344 33.58 101.05 4.10
C LYS A 344 33.57 100.28 2.75
N GLY A 345 32.92 99.11 2.72
CA GLY A 345 32.78 98.26 1.54
C GLY A 345 31.33 98.21 1.07
N PRO A 346 31.04 97.42 0.01
CA PRO A 346 29.68 97.32 -0.53
C PRO A 346 28.70 96.62 0.43
N GLY A 347 29.19 95.92 1.46
CA GLY A 347 28.35 95.09 2.34
C GLY A 347 27.80 93.85 1.62
N TRP A 348 27.09 92.99 2.35
CA TRP A 348 26.45 91.83 1.75
C TRP A 348 25.02 92.20 1.31
N SER A 349 24.78 92.23 -0.01
CA SER A 349 23.43 92.37 -0.56
C SER A 349 22.71 91.02 -0.60
N ASP A 350 21.37 91.04 -0.50
CA ASP A 350 20.57 89.83 -0.63
C ASP A 350 20.90 89.07 -1.91
N ARG A 351 21.31 87.81 -1.73
CA ARG A 351 21.67 86.90 -2.81
C ARG A 351 20.89 85.61 -2.61
N SER A 352 20.01 85.30 -3.58
CA SER A 352 19.14 84.12 -3.52
C SER A 352 19.94 82.85 -3.21
N GLY A 353 19.48 82.10 -2.21
CA GLY A 353 20.09 80.85 -1.76
C GLY A 353 21.27 80.99 -0.81
N TYR A 354 21.76 82.21 -0.51
CA TYR A 354 22.90 82.42 0.39
C TYR A 354 22.43 82.75 1.81
N VAL A 355 23.15 82.19 2.78
CA VAL A 355 23.00 82.53 4.20
C VAL A 355 24.32 83.05 4.74
N VAL A 356 24.27 84.08 5.58
CA VAL A 356 25.45 84.57 6.29
C VAL A 356 25.89 83.50 7.28
N THR A 357 27.17 83.16 7.23
CA THR A 357 27.80 82.09 8.03
C THR A 357 28.95 82.58 8.88
N GLY A 358 29.34 83.86 8.76
CA GLY A 358 30.37 84.45 9.61
C GLY A 358 30.40 85.97 9.50
N SER A 359 30.79 86.61 10.60
CA SER A 359 31.15 88.02 10.68
C SER A 359 32.59 88.08 11.18
N VAL A 360 33.47 88.72 10.42
CA VAL A 360 34.90 88.79 10.71
C VAL A 360 35.26 90.23 11.06
N ASN A 361 35.86 90.41 12.22
CA ASN A 361 36.53 91.64 12.62
C ASN A 361 38.00 91.29 12.89
N GLY A 362 38.87 91.68 11.96
CA GLY A 362 40.30 91.38 12.02
C GLY A 362 41.07 92.35 12.91
N ASN A 363 40.61 93.59 13.01
CA ASN A 363 41.28 94.65 13.76
C ASN A 363 40.80 94.73 15.25
N ARG A 364 39.72 94.02 15.58
CA ARG A 364 39.06 93.93 16.89
C ARG A 364 38.51 95.26 17.44
N ASP A 365 38.09 96.16 16.56
CA ASP A 365 37.34 97.37 16.91
C ASP A 365 35.82 97.08 17.13
N GLU A 366 34.98 98.10 17.18
CA GLU A 366 33.53 97.94 17.35
C GLU A 366 32.77 97.55 16.05
N LEU A 367 33.48 97.37 14.91
CA LEU A 367 32.89 97.29 13.57
C LEU A 367 33.20 95.94 12.89
N ILE A 368 32.32 95.50 11.98
CA ILE A 368 32.54 94.26 11.21
C ILE A 368 33.29 94.60 9.92
N ASP A 369 34.46 94.00 9.71
CA ASP A 369 35.28 94.20 8.51
C ASP A 369 34.73 93.42 7.31
N THR A 370 34.37 92.15 7.49
CA THR A 370 33.98 91.24 6.41
C THR A 370 32.81 90.35 6.81
N THR A 371 31.81 90.26 5.94
CA THR A 371 30.71 89.29 6.06
C THR A 371 30.99 88.08 5.17
N GLN A 372 30.82 86.89 5.73
CA GLN A 372 30.98 85.61 5.06
C GLN A 372 29.62 84.94 4.88
N ALA A 373 29.36 84.39 3.69
CA ALA A 373 28.14 83.67 3.40
C ALA A 373 28.42 82.43 2.54
N ARG A 374 27.50 81.46 2.60
CA ARG A 374 27.55 80.23 1.81
C ARG A 374 26.18 79.98 1.18
N PRO A 375 26.12 79.42 -0.03
CA PRO A 375 24.84 78.98 -0.58
C PRO A 375 24.37 77.72 0.14
N ILE A 376 23.09 77.63 0.47
CA ILE A 376 22.44 76.37 0.80
C ILE A 376 22.34 75.57 -0.50
N GLN A 377 22.82 74.33 -0.49
CA GLN A 377 22.74 73.42 -1.63
C GLN A 377 21.97 72.15 -1.25
N TYR A 378 21.21 71.62 -2.20
CA TYR A 378 20.52 70.33 -2.08
C TYR A 378 20.86 69.42 -3.26
N CYS A 379 20.86 68.11 -3.02
CA CYS A 379 21.21 67.08 -3.99
C CYS A 379 19.97 66.36 -4.50
N ILE A 380 19.72 66.38 -5.81
CA ILE A 380 18.72 65.55 -6.48
C ILE A 380 19.43 64.78 -7.58
N ASN A 381 19.21 63.45 -7.63
CA ASN A 381 19.80 62.55 -8.61
C ASN A 381 21.33 62.69 -8.75
N GLY A 382 22.03 62.87 -7.62
CA GLY A 382 23.48 63.05 -7.57
C GLY A 382 24.00 64.44 -7.97
N THR A 383 23.12 65.35 -8.41
CA THR A 383 23.48 66.71 -8.82
C THR A 383 23.15 67.71 -7.72
N TRP A 384 24.10 68.59 -7.40
CA TRP A 384 23.94 69.64 -6.39
C TRP A 384 23.42 70.95 -7.02
N TYR A 385 22.33 71.47 -6.46
CA TYR A 385 21.70 72.72 -6.86
C TYR A 385 21.79 73.75 -5.73
N ASN A 386 21.91 75.04 -6.06
CA ASN A 386 21.73 76.10 -5.08
C ASN A 386 20.23 76.28 -4.79
N ALA A 387 19.87 76.46 -3.52
CA ALA A 387 18.53 76.83 -3.11
C ALA A 387 18.11 78.18 -3.68
N GLY A 388 16.80 78.35 -3.92
CA GLY A 388 16.21 79.67 -4.17
C GLY A 388 15.70 80.27 -2.87
N SER A 389 15.88 81.58 -2.70
CA SER A 389 15.14 82.40 -1.73
C SER A 389 13.94 83.02 -2.43
N ILE A 390 12.75 82.96 -1.81
CA ILE A 390 11.49 83.53 -2.32
C ILE A 390 11.18 84.88 -1.71
#